data_AF-A0A2U8E505-F1
#
_entry.id   AF-A0A2U8E505-F1
#
_cell.length_a   1.000
_cell.length_b   1.000
_cell.length_c   1.000
_cell.angle_alpha   90.00
_cell.angle_beta   90.00
_cell.angle_gamma   90.00
#
_symmetry.space_group_name_H-M   'P 1'
#
loop_
_entity.id
_entity.type
_entity.pdbx_description
1 polymer ?
#
loop_
_entity_poly.entity_id
_entity_poly.type
_entity_poly.pdbx_seq_one_letter_code
_entity_poly.pdbx_strand_id
1 'polypeptide(L)'
;MWVRKTEEDKKCDEQKAAARRKKVIEQPVLWAFIVAILFATLYVFGGLRGALHPPVGPMSLEEAKTQIPLQFIINFLIFFPLFAFITRKGASENDSAMICPDCKHAQHPGKERCDRCGGALEPLKNWRWKDDE
;
A
#
# COMPACT_ATOMS: atom_id res chain seq x y z
N MET A 1 9.84 -9.03 -28.52
CA MET A 1 9.88 -10.44 -28.00
C MET A 1 10.09 -10.55 -26.48
N TRP A 2 9.65 -11.65 -25.84
CA TRP A 2 9.91 -11.94 -24.41
C TRP A 2 11.31 -12.53 -24.19
N VAL A 3 12.11 -11.87 -23.36
CA VAL A 3 13.49 -12.30 -23.00
C VAL A 3 13.58 -12.52 -21.49
N ARG A 4 14.31 -13.56 -21.09
CA ARG A 4 14.55 -13.87 -19.67
C ARG A 4 15.43 -12.78 -19.05
N LYS A 5 15.06 -12.29 -17.88
CA LYS A 5 15.88 -11.33 -17.12
C LYS A 5 17.17 -11.99 -16.66
N THR A 6 18.27 -11.24 -16.69
CA THR A 6 19.55 -11.66 -16.12
C THR A 6 19.48 -11.67 -14.59
N GLU A 7 20.46 -12.30 -13.93
CA GLU A 7 20.56 -12.27 -12.46
C GLU A 7 20.76 -10.84 -11.92
N GLU A 8 21.43 -9.98 -12.69
CA GLU A 8 21.62 -8.57 -12.36
C GLU A 8 20.29 -7.79 -12.40
N ASP A 9 19.48 -8.02 -13.43
CA ASP A 9 18.14 -7.42 -13.55
C ASP A 9 17.24 -7.84 -12.38
N LYS A 10 17.30 -9.12 -11.98
CA LYS A 10 16.52 -9.63 -10.84
C LYS A 10 16.92 -8.94 -9.54
N LYS A 11 18.22 -8.78 -9.27
CA LYS A 11 18.70 -8.06 -8.08
C LYS A 11 18.26 -6.59 -8.08
N CYS A 12 18.28 -5.93 -9.23
CA CYS A 12 17.80 -4.56 -9.38
C CYS A 12 16.30 -4.44 -9.05
N ASP A 13 15.50 -5.37 -9.55
CA ASP A 13 14.05 -5.41 -9.30
C ASP A 13 13.74 -5.72 -7.83
N GLU A 14 14.49 -6.62 -7.20
CA GLU A 14 14.37 -6.91 -5.76
C GLU A 14 14.67 -5.68 -4.90
N GLN A 15 15.73 -4.92 -5.23
CA GLN A 15 16.05 -3.67 -4.54
C GLN A 15 14.95 -2.63 -4.72
N LYS A 16 14.42 -2.47 -5.94
CA LYS A 16 13.28 -1.58 -6.20
C LYS A 16 12.03 -2.03 -5.44
N ALA A 17 11.76 -3.33 -5.39
CA ALA A 17 10.65 -3.89 -4.63
C ALA A 17 10.82 -3.65 -3.12
N ALA A 18 12.02 -3.80 -2.57
CA ALA A 18 12.32 -3.49 -1.18
C ALA A 18 12.11 -1.99 -0.87
N ALA A 19 12.57 -1.11 -1.76
CA ALA A 19 12.32 0.34 -1.63
C ALA A 19 10.82 0.68 -1.70
N ARG A 20 10.06 0.01 -2.59
CA ARG A 20 8.60 0.14 -2.66
C ARG A 20 7.93 -0.32 -1.36
N ARG A 21 8.34 -1.47 -0.80
CA ARG A 21 7.80 -1.98 0.48
C ARG A 21 7.99 -1.00 1.63
N LYS A 22 9.15 -0.34 1.70
CA LYS A 22 9.40 0.70 2.71
C LYS A 22 8.43 1.86 2.56
N LYS A 23 8.23 2.36 1.35
CA LYS A 23 7.25 3.43 1.05
C LYS A 23 5.81 3.03 1.38
N VAL A 24 5.44 1.76 1.17
CA VAL A 24 4.11 1.23 1.52
C VAL A 24 3.81 1.32 3.02
N ILE A 25 4.84 1.30 3.88
CA ILE A 25 4.69 1.45 5.34
C ILE A 25 4.82 2.91 5.76
N GLU A 26 5.74 3.68 5.18
CA GLU A 26 5.95 5.09 5.54
C GLU A 26 4.77 5.99 5.15
N GLN A 27 4.17 5.75 3.97
CA GLN A 27 3.03 6.53 3.48
C GLN A 27 1.80 6.49 4.41
N PRO A 28 1.29 5.31 4.86
CA PRO A 28 0.14 5.27 5.74
C PRO A 28 0.41 5.88 7.11
N VAL A 29 1.64 5.79 7.63
CA VAL A 29 2.02 6.47 8.88
C VAL A 29 1.92 7.98 8.71
N LEU A 30 2.51 8.53 7.63
CA LEU A 30 2.48 9.96 7.36
C LEU A 30 1.03 10.47 7.16
N TRP A 31 0.23 9.76 6.37
CA TRP A 31 -1.18 10.12 6.15
C TRP A 31 -2.00 10.04 7.43
N ALA A 32 -1.86 8.97 8.21
CA ALA A 32 -2.55 8.83 9.49
C ALA A 32 -2.17 9.96 10.47
N PHE A 33 -0.90 10.35 10.49
CA PHE A 33 -0.41 11.45 11.32
C PHE A 33 -1.02 12.80 10.91
N ILE A 34 -0.98 13.13 9.61
CA ILE A 34 -1.56 14.39 9.07
C ILE A 34 -3.05 14.46 9.37
N VAL A 35 -3.80 13.39 9.10
CA VAL A 35 -5.25 13.34 9.32
C VAL A 35 -5.57 13.41 10.82
N ALA A 36 -4.79 12.74 11.68
CA ALA A 36 -4.99 12.79 13.13
C ALA A 36 -4.79 14.21 13.69
N ILE A 37 -3.78 14.95 13.22
CA ILE A 37 -3.59 16.37 13.57
C ILE A 37 -4.77 17.19 13.10
N LEU A 38 -5.18 17.06 11.83
CA LEU A 38 -6.29 17.82 11.26
C LEU A 38 -7.58 17.62 12.06
N PHE A 39 -7.90 16.38 12.41
CA PHE A 39 -9.07 16.08 13.24
C PHE A 39 -8.94 16.60 14.68
N ALA A 40 -7.76 16.53 15.28
CA ALA A 40 -7.53 17.10 16.61
C ALA A 40 -7.71 18.63 16.60
N THR A 41 -7.22 19.32 15.56
CA THR A 41 -7.43 20.76 15.36
C THR A 41 -8.91 21.07 15.17
N LEU A 42 -9.62 20.36 14.27
CA LEU A 42 -11.05 20.56 14.03
C LEU A 42 -11.91 20.29 15.28
N TYR A 43 -11.49 19.36 16.14
CA TYR A 43 -12.14 19.07 17.40
C TYR A 43 -12.01 20.23 18.39
N VAL A 44 -10.81 20.83 18.52
CA VAL A 44 -10.55 21.96 19.42
C VAL A 44 -11.25 23.23 18.96
N PHE A 45 -11.24 23.52 17.65
CA PHE A 45 -11.84 24.73 17.08
C PHE A 45 -13.37 24.62 16.86
N GLY A 46 -14.01 23.58 17.40
CA GLY A 46 -15.45 23.58 17.67
C GLY A 46 -16.34 22.99 16.57
N GLY A 47 -15.83 22.69 15.38
CA GLY A 47 -16.65 22.13 14.29
C GLY A 47 -17.22 20.74 14.63
N LEU A 48 -16.41 19.86 15.21
CA LEU A 48 -16.86 18.50 15.56
C LEU A 48 -17.44 18.38 16.97
N ARG A 49 -16.89 19.13 17.94
CA ARG A 49 -17.30 19.04 19.35
C ARG A 49 -18.74 19.49 19.55
N GLY A 50 -19.18 20.56 18.88
CA GLY A 50 -20.57 21.01 18.93
C GLY A 50 -21.56 20.12 18.17
N ALA A 51 -21.08 19.27 17.26
CA ALA A 51 -21.92 18.30 16.56
C ALA A 51 -22.13 16.99 17.34
N LEU A 52 -21.14 16.57 18.13
CA LEU A 52 -21.15 15.30 18.86
C LEU A 52 -21.54 15.43 20.34
N HIS A 53 -21.39 16.62 20.92
CA HIS A 53 -21.72 16.88 22.32
C HIS A 53 -22.70 18.06 22.43
N PRO A 54 -23.56 18.07 23.48
CA PRO A 54 -24.40 19.23 23.78
C PRO A 54 -23.54 20.49 23.89
N PRO A 55 -24.10 21.69 23.67
CA PRO A 55 -23.36 22.94 23.61
C PRO A 55 -22.55 23.12 24.90
N VAL A 56 -21.26 22.84 24.79
CA VAL A 56 -20.27 23.00 25.83
C VAL A 56 -19.51 24.27 25.50
N GLY A 57 -19.29 25.10 26.51
CA GLY A 57 -18.54 26.34 26.38
C GLY A 57 -17.10 26.12 25.86
N PRO A 58 -16.37 27.22 25.60
CA PRO A 58 -14.97 27.12 25.17
C PRO A 58 -14.17 26.24 26.15
N MET A 59 -13.39 25.32 25.59
CA MET A 59 -12.55 24.40 26.36
C MET A 59 -11.48 25.19 27.13
N SER A 60 -11.28 24.87 28.40
CA SER A 60 -10.18 25.47 29.18
C SER A 60 -8.82 25.00 28.64
N LEU A 61 -7.78 25.82 28.81
CA LEU A 61 -6.42 25.46 28.41
C LEU A 61 -5.92 24.19 29.11
N GLU A 62 -6.38 23.91 30.33
CA GLU A 62 -6.03 22.70 31.09
C GLU A 62 -6.69 21.45 30.51
N GLU A 63 -7.97 21.54 30.14
CA GLU A 63 -8.67 20.46 29.43
C GLU A 63 -8.06 20.20 28.05
N ALA A 64 -7.64 21.24 27.34
CA ALA A 64 -7.01 21.11 26.03
C ALA A 64 -5.71 20.31 26.09
N LYS A 65 -4.89 20.53 27.13
CA LYS A 65 -3.62 19.81 27.32
C LYS A 65 -3.80 18.31 27.43
N THR A 66 -4.89 17.84 28.02
CA THR A 66 -5.17 16.40 28.19
C THR A 66 -5.98 15.83 27.04
N GLN A 67 -6.97 16.58 26.54
CA GLN A 67 -7.86 16.09 25.48
C GLN A 67 -7.19 16.02 24.09
N ILE A 68 -6.36 17.00 23.72
CA ILE A 68 -5.69 17.01 22.40
C ILE A 68 -4.82 15.77 22.17
N PRO A 69 -3.86 15.42 23.05
CA PRO A 69 -3.03 14.24 22.84
C PRO A 69 -3.85 12.95 22.88
N LEU A 70 -4.88 12.88 23.74
CA LEU A 70 -5.77 11.72 23.79
C LEU A 70 -6.53 11.55 22.46
N GLN A 71 -7.11 12.62 21.94
CA GLN A 71 -7.85 12.61 20.68
C GLN A 71 -6.94 12.27 19.50
N PHE A 72 -5.71 12.81 19.50
CA PHE A 72 -4.69 12.47 18.51
C PHE A 72 -4.36 10.97 18.53
N ILE A 73 -4.13 10.38 19.71
CA ILE A 73 -3.84 8.95 19.85
C ILE A 73 -5.01 8.11 19.33
N ILE A 74 -6.25 8.44 19.72
CA ILE A 74 -7.45 7.72 19.27
C ILE A 74 -7.58 7.80 17.75
N ASN A 75 -7.50 9.00 17.17
CA ASN A 75 -7.58 9.20 15.73
C ASN A 75 -6.47 8.43 15.01
N PHE A 76 -5.24 8.47 15.50
CA PHE A 76 -4.12 7.75 14.91
C PHE A 76 -4.34 6.24 14.92
N LEU A 77 -4.83 5.68 16.04
CA LEU A 77 -5.15 4.25 16.15
C LEU A 77 -6.28 3.81 15.21
N ILE A 78 -7.16 4.72 14.80
CA ILE A 78 -8.25 4.45 13.82
C ILE A 78 -7.74 4.61 12.39
N PHE A 79 -7.07 5.72 12.08
CA PHE A 79 -6.67 6.04 10.71
C PHE A 79 -5.47 5.21 10.25
N PHE A 80 -4.54 4.85 11.15
CA PHE A 80 -3.39 4.02 10.79
C PHE A 80 -3.79 2.66 10.17
N PRO A 81 -4.62 1.82 10.80
CA PRO A 81 -5.04 0.55 10.19
C PRO A 81 -5.87 0.76 8.94
N LEU A 82 -6.69 1.81 8.87
CA LEU A 82 -7.48 2.15 7.67
C LEU A 82 -6.57 2.47 6.48
N PHE A 83 -5.61 3.38 6.65
CA PHE A 83 -4.65 3.72 5.61
C PHE A 83 -3.75 2.54 5.26
N ALA A 84 -3.28 1.78 6.25
CA ALA A 84 -2.49 0.57 6.01
C ALA A 84 -3.27 -0.48 5.20
N PHE A 85 -4.58 -0.60 5.40
CA PHE A 85 -5.44 -1.49 4.62
C PHE A 85 -5.62 -0.99 3.18
N ILE A 86 -5.88 0.31 3.00
CA ILE A 86 -6.06 0.92 1.67
C ILE A 86 -4.76 0.81 0.86
N THR A 87 -3.60 1.11 1.46
CA THR A 87 -2.31 1.02 0.76
C THR A 87 -1.91 -0.42 0.45
N ARG A 88 -2.29 -1.39 1.29
CA ARG A 88 -2.05 -2.82 1.04
C ARG A 88 -2.85 -3.38 -0.13
N LYS A 89 -4.09 -2.93 -0.35
CA LYS A 89 -4.90 -3.39 -1.50
C LYS A 89 -4.24 -3.05 -2.84
N GLY A 90 -3.53 -1.93 -2.94
CA GLY A 90 -2.76 -1.58 -4.14
C GLY A 90 -1.48 -2.40 -4.34
N ALA A 91 -0.99 -3.08 -3.30
CA ALA A 91 0.24 -3.88 -3.34
C ALA A 91 0.00 -5.36 -3.67
N SER A 92 -1.26 -5.76 -3.89
CA SER A 92 -1.62 -7.10 -4.36
C SER A 92 -1.36 -7.27 -5.86
N GLU A 93 -0.14 -6.96 -6.29
CA GLU A 93 0.35 -7.12 -7.67
C GLU A 93 1.03 -8.50 -7.84
N ASN A 94 0.38 -9.55 -7.32
CA ASN A 94 0.98 -10.89 -7.23
C ASN A 94 0.10 -12.02 -7.78
N ASP A 95 -0.96 -11.71 -8.53
CA ASP A 95 -1.48 -12.66 -9.52
C ASP A 95 -0.50 -12.69 -10.68
N SER A 96 0.65 -13.33 -10.40
CA SER A 96 1.78 -13.42 -11.29
C SER A 96 1.34 -14.25 -12.48
N ALA A 97 1.01 -13.59 -13.59
CA ALA A 97 0.87 -14.25 -14.88
C ALA A 97 2.07 -15.19 -15.09
N MET A 98 1.82 -16.34 -15.70
CA MET A 98 2.82 -17.36 -15.99
C MET A 98 3.14 -17.34 -17.48
N ILE A 99 4.31 -17.81 -17.90
CA ILE A 99 4.73 -17.85 -19.31
C ILE A 99 5.45 -19.17 -19.63
N CYS A 100 5.11 -19.82 -20.77
CA CYS A 100 5.87 -20.98 -21.28
C CYS A 100 7.20 -20.48 -21.86
N PRO A 101 8.37 -20.95 -21.40
CA PRO A 101 9.66 -20.57 -21.97
C PRO A 101 9.80 -21.05 -23.42
N ASP A 102 9.13 -22.14 -23.81
CA ASP A 102 9.25 -22.73 -25.14
C ASP A 102 8.41 -21.98 -26.18
N CYS A 103 7.12 -21.76 -25.91
CA CYS A 103 6.20 -21.12 -26.86
C CYS A 103 5.87 -19.64 -26.56
N LYS A 104 6.44 -19.08 -25.49
CA LYS A 104 6.23 -17.69 -25.01
C LYS A 104 4.76 -17.32 -24.77
N HIS A 105 3.89 -18.31 -24.62
CA HIS A 105 2.47 -18.07 -24.36
C HIS A 105 2.25 -17.77 -22.88
N ALA A 106 1.63 -16.62 -22.60
CA ALA A 106 1.27 -16.20 -21.26
C ALA A 106 -0.05 -16.87 -20.81
N GLN A 107 -0.14 -17.24 -19.54
CA GLN A 107 -1.28 -17.93 -18.94
C GLN A 107 -1.59 -17.39 -17.54
N HIS A 108 -2.81 -17.64 -17.09
CA HIS A 108 -3.23 -17.31 -15.74
C HIS A 108 -2.44 -18.11 -14.68
N PRO A 109 -2.22 -17.53 -13.49
CA PRO A 109 -1.66 -18.26 -12.35
C PRO A 109 -2.55 -19.46 -11.98
N GLY A 110 -1.93 -20.54 -11.49
CA GLY A 110 -2.63 -21.75 -11.03
C GLY A 110 -2.52 -22.97 -11.95
N LYS A 111 -1.90 -22.85 -13.13
CA LYS A 111 -1.57 -24.00 -13.99
C LYS A 111 -0.10 -24.38 -13.83
N GLU A 112 0.19 -25.68 -13.82
CA GLU A 112 1.56 -26.21 -13.76
C GLU A 112 2.19 -26.36 -15.16
N ARG A 113 1.36 -26.58 -16.18
CA ARG A 113 1.77 -26.83 -17.56
C ARG A 113 1.05 -25.93 -18.54
N CYS A 114 1.73 -25.63 -19.64
CA CYS A 114 1.20 -24.80 -20.70
C CYS A 114 0.18 -25.55 -21.57
N ASP A 115 -1.01 -24.98 -21.72
CA ASP A 115 -2.07 -25.42 -22.65
C ASP A 115 -1.66 -25.62 -24.13
N ARG A 116 -0.59 -24.97 -24.63
CA ARG A 116 -0.13 -25.10 -26.02
C ARG A 116 1.03 -26.07 -26.18
N CYS A 117 2.09 -25.84 -25.42
CA CYS A 117 3.39 -26.53 -25.58
C CYS A 117 3.49 -27.77 -24.67
N GLY A 118 2.64 -27.89 -23.64
CA GLY A 118 2.78 -28.88 -22.57
C GLY A 118 3.98 -28.65 -21.64
N GLY A 119 4.82 -27.65 -21.94
CA GLY A 119 6.02 -27.28 -21.19
C GLY A 119 5.73 -26.66 -19.83
N ALA A 120 6.77 -26.59 -19.00
CA ALA A 120 6.72 -26.02 -17.67
C ALA A 120 6.47 -24.51 -17.74
N LEU A 121 5.68 -23.98 -16.80
CA LEU A 121 5.38 -22.56 -16.73
C LEU A 121 6.31 -21.84 -15.76
N GLU A 122 6.80 -20.66 -16.14
CA GLU A 122 7.59 -19.78 -15.28
C GLU A 122 6.84 -18.49 -14.93
N PRO A 123 7.10 -17.86 -13.77
CA PRO A 123 6.54 -16.57 -13.44
C PRO A 123 6.96 -15.48 -14.43
N LEU A 124 5.99 -14.72 -14.98
CA LEU A 124 6.24 -13.65 -15.94
C LEU A 124 7.14 -12.53 -15.36
N LYS A 125 7.18 -12.37 -14.03
CA LYS A 125 8.11 -11.44 -13.34
C LYS A 125 9.58 -11.67 -13.69
N ASN A 126 9.95 -12.90 -14.11
CA ASN A 126 11.31 -13.27 -14.52
C ASN A 126 11.61 -12.92 -15.99
N TRP A 127 10.65 -12.34 -16.70
CA TRP A 127 10.73 -12.03 -18.12
C TRP A 127 10.54 -10.54 -18.35
N ARG A 128 11.16 -10.01 -19.41
CA ARG A 128 10.96 -8.63 -19.87
C ARG A 128 10.61 -8.65 -21.36
N TRP A 129 9.74 -7.75 -21.77
CA TRP A 129 9.50 -7.51 -23.18
C TRP A 129 10.65 -6.65 -23.73
N LYS A 130 11.24 -7.07 -24.84
CA LYS A 130 12.23 -6.32 -25.60
C LYS A 130 11.63 -6.04 -26.96
N ASP A 131 11.45 -4.78 -27.34
CA ASP A 131 11.06 -4.45 -28.71
C ASP A 131 12.23 -4.78 -29.65
N ASP A 132 11.89 -5.31 -30.82
CA ASP A 132 12.85 -5.59 -31.87
C ASP A 132 13.06 -4.26 -32.62
N GLU A 133 14.15 -3.56 -32.30
CA GLU A 133 14.62 -2.37 -33.06
C GLU A 133 15.04 -2.75 -34.48
#